data_AF-A0A514ZYG9-F1
#
_entry.id   AF-A0A514ZYG9-F1
#
_cell.length_a   1.000
_cell.length_b   1.000
_cell.length_c   1.000
_cell.angle_alpha   90.00
_cell.angle_beta   90.00
_cell.angle_gamma   90.00
#
_symmetry.space_group_name_H-M   'P 1'
#
loop_
_entity.id
_entity.type
_entity.pdbx_description
1 polymer ?
#
loop_
_entity_poly.entity_id
_entity_poly.type
_entity_poly.pdbx_seq_one_letter_code
_entity_poly.pdbx_strand_id
1 'polypeptide(L)'
;MICQHNPSDLLKEYINSRFTTKPIFPTVQARQWETPFSNAELYEIYTALSLIIKQVDPYSRESMIREFEMVDYTPQQIQGFTSRFWREIVELMTIEDANFVNHHQVVLY
;
A
#
# COMPACT_ATOMS: atom_id res chain seq x y z
N MET A 1 3.09 -15.88 18.97
CA MET A 1 2.61 -15.96 17.57
C MET A 1 3.03 -14.68 16.89
N ILE A 2 4.06 -14.75 16.05
CA ILE A 2 4.55 -13.59 15.29
C ILE A 2 3.62 -13.50 14.09
N CYS A 3 2.63 -12.60 14.14
CA CYS A 3 1.89 -12.24 12.93
C CYS A 3 2.88 -11.47 12.07
N GLN A 4 3.54 -12.16 11.15
CA GLN A 4 4.24 -11.54 10.04
C GLN A 4 3.17 -10.82 9.23
N HIS A 5 2.91 -9.55 9.55
CA HIS A 5 2.11 -8.71 8.67
C HIS A 5 2.85 -8.69 7.34
N ASN A 6 2.20 -9.16 6.29
CA ASN A 6 2.71 -8.92 4.95
C ASN A 6 2.81 -7.38 4.82
N PRO A 7 3.93 -6.82 4.34
CA PRO A 7 4.05 -5.36 4.15
C PRO A 7 2.86 -4.77 3.37
N SER A 8 2.24 -5.58 2.50
CA SER A 8 0.98 -5.26 1.82
C SER A 8 -0.20 -5.07 2.78
N ASP A 9 -0.38 -5.93 3.78
CA ASP A 9 -1.49 -5.84 4.74
C ASP A 9 -1.38 -4.61 5.64
N LEU A 10 -0.16 -4.24 6.03
CA LEU A 10 0.08 -3.05 6.83
C LEU A 10 -0.19 -1.75 6.04
N LEU A 11 0.16 -1.72 4.75
CA LEU A 11 -0.19 -0.61 3.87
C LEU A 11 -1.70 -0.55 3.58
N LYS A 12 -2.37 -1.69 3.43
CA LYS A 12 -3.84 -1.79 3.35
C LYS A 12 -4.50 -1.26 4.63
N GLU A 13 -3.99 -1.63 5.80
CA GLU A 13 -4.45 -1.14 7.11
C GLU A 13 -4.25 0.38 7.19
N TYR A 14 -3.07 0.87 6.82
CA TYR A 14 -2.75 2.31 6.82
C TYR A 14 -3.72 3.12 5.97
N ILE A 15 -4.01 2.65 4.74
CA ILE A 15 -4.94 3.31 3.83
C ILE A 15 -6.36 3.31 4.39
N ASN A 16 -6.86 2.14 4.82
CA ASN A 16 -8.20 2.01 5.41
C ASN A 16 -8.37 2.94 6.62
N SER A 17 -7.33 3.06 7.45
CA SER A 17 -7.35 3.85 8.69
C SER A 17 -7.32 5.35 8.46
N ARG A 18 -6.54 5.81 7.47
CA ARG A 18 -6.21 7.24 7.31
C ARG A 18 -7.02 7.95 6.23
N PHE A 19 -7.46 7.26 5.20
CA PHE A 19 -7.97 7.92 3.98
C PHE A 19 -9.38 7.50 3.57
N THR A 20 -10.01 6.60 4.32
CA THR A 20 -11.30 6.02 3.93
C THR A 20 -12.29 6.02 5.09
N THR A 21 -13.54 6.38 4.82
CA THR A 21 -14.63 6.26 5.80
C THR A 21 -15.29 4.88 5.75
N LYS A 22 -15.11 4.16 4.64
CA LYS A 22 -15.57 2.78 4.44
C LYS A 22 -14.37 1.92 4.03
N PRO A 23 -14.22 0.71 4.57
CA PRO A 23 -13.08 -0.14 4.27
C PRO A 23 -13.05 -0.48 2.79
N ILE A 24 -11.95 -0.12 2.13
CA ILE A 24 -11.67 -0.50 0.73
C ILE A 24 -11.25 -1.96 0.67
N PHE A 25 -10.43 -2.38 1.64
CA PHE A 25 -10.02 -3.77 1.82
C PHE A 25 -10.88 -4.39 2.93
N PRO A 26 -11.95 -5.13 2.61
CA PRO A 26 -12.91 -5.59 3.61
C PRO A 26 -12.33 -6.62 4.59
N THR A 27 -11.25 -7.31 4.20
CA THR A 27 -10.54 -8.28 5.05
C THR A 27 -9.54 -7.64 6.00
N VAL A 28 -9.23 -6.34 5.82
CA VAL A 28 -8.25 -5.61 6.65
C VAL A 28 -8.99 -4.59 7.50
N GLN A 29 -8.94 -4.77 8.83
CA GLN A 29 -9.57 -3.82 9.74
C GLN A 29 -8.81 -2.51 9.76
N ALA A 30 -9.54 -1.39 9.80
CA ALA A 30 -8.95 -0.10 10.06
C ALA A 30 -8.48 -0.03 11.52
N ARG A 31 -7.30 0.53 11.72
CA ARG A 31 -6.75 0.85 13.03
C ARG A 31 -7.59 1.95 13.68
N GLN A 32 -7.75 1.84 14.99
CA GLN A 32 -8.38 2.89 15.78
C GLN A 32 -7.52 4.16 15.77
N TRP A 33 -8.17 5.32 15.78
CA TRP A 33 -7.48 6.62 15.66
C TRP A 33 -6.45 6.89 16.78
N GLU A 34 -6.57 6.18 17.90
CA GLU A 34 -5.74 6.35 19.10
C GLU A 34 -4.45 5.51 19.09
N THR A 35 -4.29 4.59 18.13
CA THR A 35 -3.08 3.76 18.01
C THR A 35 -2.20 4.26 16.85
N PRO A 36 -1.16 5.07 17.13
CA PRO A 36 -0.26 5.54 16.08
C PRO A 36 0.55 4.39 15.49
N PHE A 37 0.93 4.53 14.22
CA PHE A 37 1.91 3.64 13.59
C PHE A 37 3.30 3.92 14.15
N SER A 38 4.00 2.86 14.56
CA SER A 38 5.39 2.92 15.00
C SER A 38 6.34 3.19 13.83
N ASN A 39 7.58 3.60 14.13
CA ASN A 39 8.59 3.84 13.10
C ASN A 39 8.93 2.57 12.30
N ALA A 40 8.88 1.39 12.93
CA ALA A 40 9.10 0.12 12.25
C ALA A 40 7.97 -0.17 11.24
N GLU A 41 6.72 0.05 11.65
CA GLU A 41 5.56 -0.08 10.77
C GLU A 41 5.59 0.91 9.61
N LEU A 42 5.98 2.16 9.88
CA LEU A 42 6.14 3.16 8.82
C LEU A 42 7.24 2.78 7.82
N TYR A 43 8.32 2.16 8.29
CA TYR A 43 9.37 1.64 7.41
C TYR A 43 8.87 0.48 6.53
N GLU A 44 8.05 -0.42 7.08
CA GLU A 44 7.41 -1.50 6.31
C GLU A 44 6.43 -0.95 5.27
N ILE A 45 5.62 0.06 5.65
CA ILE A 45 4.72 0.78 4.74
C ILE A 45 5.52 1.44 3.61
N TYR A 46 6.61 2.13 3.92
CA TYR A 46 7.49 2.74 2.91
C TYR A 46 8.09 1.67 1.97
N THR A 47 8.52 0.55 2.52
CA THR A 47 9.06 -0.58 1.74
C THR A 47 8.00 -1.15 0.79
N ALA A 48 6.76 -1.35 1.28
CA ALA A 48 5.64 -1.80 0.47
C ALA A 48 5.32 -0.81 -0.67
N LEU A 49 5.29 0.50 -0.38
CA LEU A 49 5.13 1.53 -1.40
C LEU A 49 6.23 1.47 -2.46
N SER A 50 7.49 1.32 -2.05
CA SER A 50 8.61 1.20 -2.97
C SER A 50 8.47 0.01 -3.91
N LEU A 51 8.01 -1.14 -3.40
CA LEU A 51 7.77 -2.33 -4.20
C LEU A 51 6.65 -2.12 -5.23
N ILE A 52 5.54 -1.50 -4.81
CA ILE A 52 4.44 -1.18 -5.72
C ILE A 52 4.93 -0.25 -6.82
N ILE A 53 5.59 0.86 -6.46
CA ILE A 53 6.08 1.87 -7.41
C ILE A 53 7.07 1.27 -8.42
N LYS A 54 7.95 0.35 -7.99
CA LYS A 54 8.90 -0.33 -8.89
C LYS A 54 8.23 -1.19 -9.97
N GLN A 55 6.99 -1.63 -9.74
CA GLN A 55 6.23 -2.45 -10.69
C GLN A 55 5.34 -1.61 -11.63
N VAL A 56 5.27 -0.30 -11.40
CA VAL A 56 4.43 0.61 -12.18
C VAL A 56 5.07 0.89 -13.54
N ASP A 57 4.27 0.85 -14.61
CA ASP A 57 4.70 1.34 -15.92
C ASP A 57 5.01 2.85 -15.85
N PRO A 58 6.25 3.27 -16.16
CA PRO A 58 6.69 4.64 -15.95
C PRO A 58 6.02 5.67 -16.86
N TYR A 59 5.43 5.26 -17.98
CA TYR A 59 4.73 6.17 -18.90
C TYR A 59 3.32 6.48 -18.41
N SER A 60 2.67 5.53 -17.75
CA SER A 60 1.28 5.68 -17.28
C SER A 60 1.15 6.51 -15.99
N ARG A 61 2.17 6.52 -15.13
CA ARG A 61 2.11 7.12 -13.78
C ARG A 61 3.38 7.89 -13.40
N GLU A 62 3.96 8.59 -14.36
CA GLU A 62 5.21 9.37 -14.18
C GLU A 62 5.16 10.30 -12.96
N SER A 63 4.04 10.99 -12.73
CA SER A 63 3.89 11.92 -11.60
C SER A 63 3.98 11.23 -10.24
N MET A 64 3.41 10.04 -10.11
CA MET A 64 3.46 9.24 -8.87
C MET A 64 4.89 8.76 -8.60
N ILE A 65 5.59 8.31 -9.64
CA ILE A 65 6.98 7.83 -9.53
C ILE A 65 7.90 8.99 -9.15
N ARG A 66 7.85 10.11 -9.89
CA ARG A 66 8.69 11.29 -9.61
C ARG A 66 8.46 11.85 -8.21
N GLU A 67 7.22 11.86 -7.74
CA GLU A 67 6.93 12.32 -6.38
C GLU A 67 7.48 11.34 -5.33
N PHE A 68 7.37 10.03 -5.57
CA PHE A 68 7.92 9.03 -4.65
C PHE A 68 9.46 9.07 -4.57
N GLU A 69 10.16 9.43 -5.65
CA GLU A 69 11.61 9.63 -5.65
C GLU A 69 12.07 10.73 -4.67
N MET A 70 11.18 11.66 -4.32
CA MET A 70 11.44 12.75 -3.36
C MET A 70 10.99 12.41 -1.93
N VAL A 71 10.41 11.22 -1.72
CA VAL A 71 9.90 10.79 -0.41
C VAL A 71 11.00 10.06 0.35
N ASP A 72 11.43 10.64 1.47
CA ASP A 72 12.16 9.90 2.49
C ASP A 72 11.21 9.12 3.41
N TYR A 73 11.76 8.20 4.19
CA TYR A 73 11.00 7.34 5.12
C TYR A 73 10.44 8.08 6.35
N THR A 74 10.22 9.40 6.27
CA THR A 74 9.67 10.18 7.38
C THR A 74 8.14 10.00 7.47
N PRO A 75 7.56 10.03 8.67
CA PRO A 75 6.11 9.89 8.84
C PRO A 75 5.30 10.91 8.02
N GLN A 76 5.79 12.15 7.94
CA GLN A 76 5.10 13.24 7.25
C GLN A 76 5.15 13.07 5.72
N GLN A 77 6.29 12.66 5.15
CA GLN A 77 6.39 12.42 3.71
C GLN A 77 5.61 11.18 3.28
N ILE A 78 5.67 10.10 4.06
CA ILE A 78 4.85 8.90 3.82
C ILE A 78 3.36 9.27 3.85
N GLN A 79 2.91 9.99 4.87
CA GLN A 79 1.52 10.45 4.96
C GLN A 79 1.16 11.39 3.80
N GLY A 80 2.04 12.33 3.45
CA GLY A 80 1.80 13.28 2.37
C GLY A 80 1.65 12.59 1.03
N PHE A 81 2.58 11.70 0.68
CA PHE A 81 2.55 10.91 -0.54
C PHE A 81 1.29 10.04 -0.62
N THR A 82 1.04 9.24 0.42
CA THR A 82 -0.12 8.35 0.46
C THR A 82 -1.43 9.12 0.43
N SER A 83 -1.53 10.29 1.06
CA SER A 83 -2.75 11.11 1.01
C SER A 83 -3.08 11.60 -0.41
N ARG A 84 -2.06 11.78 -1.27
CA ARG A 84 -2.24 12.23 -2.65
C ARG A 84 -2.57 11.08 -3.59
N PHE A 85 -1.90 9.94 -3.44
CA PHE A 85 -1.96 8.83 -4.40
C PHE A 85 -2.67 7.58 -3.86
N TRP A 86 -3.39 7.64 -2.74
CA TRP A 86 -4.00 6.43 -2.15
C TRP A 86 -4.92 5.69 -3.12
N ARG A 87 -5.60 6.39 -4.05
CA ARG A 87 -6.48 5.76 -5.04
C ARG A 87 -5.68 4.94 -6.05
N GLU A 88 -4.62 5.53 -6.60
CA GLU A 88 -3.72 4.88 -7.54
C GLU A 88 -2.96 3.73 -6.89
N ILE A 89 -2.57 3.87 -5.62
CA ILE A 89 -1.97 2.79 -4.82
C ILE A 89 -2.97 1.64 -4.66
N VAL A 90 -4.23 1.93 -4.29
CA VAL A 90 -5.28 0.92 -4.18
C VAL A 90 -5.49 0.20 -5.51
N GLU A 91 -5.59 0.92 -6.62
CA GLU A 91 -5.73 0.32 -7.95
C GLU A 91 -4.59 -0.64 -8.27
N LEU A 92 -3.34 -0.20 -8.05
CA LEU A 92 -2.16 -1.03 -8.26
C LEU A 92 -2.17 -2.31 -7.42
N MET A 93 -2.53 -2.19 -6.14
CA MET A 93 -2.67 -3.34 -5.26
C MET A 93 -3.75 -4.32 -5.72
N THR A 94 -4.89 -3.81 -6.21
CA THR A 94 -5.98 -4.68 -6.69
C THR A 94 -5.65 -5.37 -8.00
N ILE A 95 -4.84 -4.75 -8.86
CA ILE A 95 -4.34 -5.37 -10.09
C ILE A 95 -3.35 -6.50 -9.76
N GLU A 96 -2.46 -6.30 -8.78
CA GLU A 96 -1.55 -7.36 -8.31
C GLU A 96 -2.32 -8.55 -7.71
N ASP A 97 -3.33 -8.29 -6.87
CA ASP A 97 -4.18 -9.35 -6.27
C ASP A 97 -4.92 -10.14 -7.36
N ALA A 98 -5.48 -9.44 -8.37
CA ALA A 98 -6.13 -10.08 -9.52
C ALA A 98 -5.17 -10.88 -10.41
N ASN A 99 -3.92 -10.43 -10.58
CA ASN A 99 -2.90 -11.17 -11.32
C ASN A 99 -2.41 -12.41 -10.53
N PHE A 100 -2.35 -12.32 -9.21
CA PHE A 100 -2.03 -13.46 -8.33
C PHE A 100 -3.12 -14.54 -8.39
N VAL A 101 -4.39 -14.13 -8.42
CA VAL A 101 -5.54 -15.05 -8.60
C VAL A 101 -5.51 -15.69 -10.00
N ASN A 102 -5.19 -14.94 -11.05
CA ASN A 102 -5.10 -15.49 -12.40
C ASN A 102 -3.97 -16.51 -12.54
N HIS A 103 -2.79 -16.29 -11.94
CA HIS A 103 -1.69 -17.26 -12.02
C HIS A 103 -1.98 -18.57 -11.28
N HIS A 104 -2.83 -18.54 -10.24
CA HIS A 104 -3.25 -19.74 -9.51
C HIS A 104 -4.40 -20.53 -10.18
N GLN A 105 -5.04 -19.99 -11.24
CA GLN A 105 -6.02 -20.73 -12.02
C GLN A 105 -5.45 -21.45 -13.25
N VAL A 106 -4.20 -21.20 -13.64
CA VAL A 106 -3.60 -21.83 -14.85
C VAL A 106 -3.05 -23.24 -14.59
N VAL A 107 -3.15 -23.76 -13.36
CA VAL A 107 -2.68 -25.12 -13.02
C VAL A 107 -3.84 -26.04 -12.64
N LEU A 108 -4.88 -26.12 -13.46
CA LEU A 108 -5.85 -27.24 -13.44
C LEU A 108 -6.52 -27.39 -14.81
N TYR A 109 -5.79 -27.89 -15.81
CA TYR A 109 -6.36 -28.64 -16.94
C TYR A 109 -5.36 -29.69 -17.43
#